data_AF-A0A3R9PWE2-F1
#
_entry.id   AF-A0A3R9PWE2-F1
#
_cell.length_a   1.000
_cell.length_b   1.000
_cell.length_c   1.000
_cell.angle_alpha   90.00
_cell.angle_beta   90.00
_cell.angle_gamma   90.00
#
_symmetry.space_group_name_H-M   'P 1'
#
loop_
_entity.id
_entity.type
_entity.pdbx_description
1 polymer ?
#
loop_
_entity_poly.entity_id
_entity_poly.type
_entity_poly.pdbx_seq_one_letter_code
_entity_poly.pdbx_strand_id
1 'polypeptide(L)'
;MSKRSIIVATWGNPFEWRKASYRLTGSEKKVESVTSLSLLMEELSPDLAVVFIPETLVCVSKVEEYGGKVISPELKGDEYGELISGLRRSMNGFFEDNMLKKEKIKVVIVPNVGEYGRDGMRFRWRLPAGERISPDSAYASYVLISTISELMRLRAEEISVYLDTTHGINFMPLAAYRAVIAALRMISVFYGLKIDFEQYNSTPYPRGIKGEGEPPDLEVFSVKKERITPVKAAQRLVYSYLSRDDVKPMRFATGLNREKIVEIKEKLRLERAQEIHGRAGPLASSIHYSMPLAFLQFSEEMDKEEMEGIIDEMEEHMNELLSYINVKKEEKRVSIEHMVALSYEDLKSLFSALSLISYGRNCVELMKNIRIDEGLVEAPLSTLERTVKYLQGPLAEVAENEISSFRKRPISELSNMIEKAKERREEWISSESQCEDVRRIMIAHAGLAFRSIEVMLDEFGEIWVRYRRDCLERTREIIKGALENTRRMVMGEEW
;
A
#
# COMPACT_ATOMS: atom_id res chain seq x y z
N MET A 1 24.89 -5.33 2.50
CA MET A 1 23.44 -5.30 2.23
C MET A 1 22.73 -5.88 3.44
N SER A 2 21.96 -5.08 4.17
CA SER A 2 21.13 -5.59 5.27
C SER A 2 19.90 -6.28 4.69
N LYS A 3 19.73 -7.57 4.99
CA LYS A 3 18.51 -8.32 4.70
C LYS A 3 17.69 -8.43 5.98
N ARG A 4 16.43 -8.03 5.92
CA ARG A 4 15.47 -8.14 7.03
C ARG A 4 14.29 -9.01 6.61
N SER A 5 13.57 -9.53 7.60
CA SER A 5 12.39 -10.34 7.34
C SER A 5 11.29 -10.17 8.37
N ILE A 6 10.05 -10.31 7.91
CA ILE A 6 8.84 -10.11 8.71
C ILE A 6 7.83 -11.20 8.41
N ILE A 7 7.18 -11.73 9.45
CA ILE A 7 5.99 -12.55 9.32
C ILE A 7 4.76 -11.66 9.50
N VAL A 8 3.76 -11.83 8.65
CA VAL A 8 2.41 -11.31 8.83
C VAL A 8 1.48 -12.50 9.03
N ALA A 9 0.71 -12.53 10.12
CA ALA A 9 -0.17 -13.64 10.44
C ALA A 9 -1.60 -13.19 10.74
N THR A 10 -2.58 -13.93 10.24
CA THR A 10 -4.01 -13.71 10.53
C THR A 10 -4.52 -14.74 11.51
N TRP A 11 -5.15 -14.34 12.61
CA TRP A 11 -5.54 -15.23 13.69
C TRP A 11 -7.02 -15.09 14.04
N GLY A 12 -7.77 -16.19 14.11
CA GLY A 12 -9.15 -16.25 14.59
C GLY A 12 -9.22 -16.22 16.13
N ASN A 13 -9.66 -17.33 16.74
CA ASN A 13 -9.71 -17.49 18.20
C ASN A 13 -8.57 -18.38 18.72
N PRO A 14 -7.44 -17.81 19.18
CA PRO A 14 -6.30 -18.57 19.68
C PRO A 14 -6.58 -19.37 20.95
N PHE A 15 -7.56 -18.94 21.76
CA PHE A 15 -7.86 -19.55 23.06
C PHE A 15 -8.53 -20.93 22.96
N GLU A 16 -8.96 -21.32 21.76
CA GLU A 16 -9.56 -22.63 21.47
C GLU A 16 -8.58 -23.61 20.81
N TRP A 17 -7.39 -23.13 20.42
CA TRP A 17 -6.40 -23.98 19.76
C TRP A 17 -5.80 -25.00 20.72
N ARG A 18 -5.31 -26.08 20.13
CA ARG A 18 -4.74 -27.23 20.83
C ARG A 18 -3.35 -27.48 20.28
N LYS A 19 -2.53 -28.13 21.09
CA LYS A 19 -1.18 -28.52 20.67
C LYS A 19 -1.24 -29.42 19.44
N ALA A 20 -0.35 -29.16 18.50
CA ALA A 20 -0.06 -29.97 17.33
C ALA A 20 1.46 -30.00 17.11
N SER A 21 1.94 -31.03 16.44
CA SER A 21 3.32 -31.15 16.00
C SER A 21 3.42 -30.56 14.59
N TYR A 22 3.94 -29.35 14.45
CA TYR A 22 4.06 -28.67 13.16
C TYR A 22 5.39 -29.00 12.48
N ARG A 23 5.34 -29.24 11.17
CA ARG A 23 6.53 -29.44 10.32
C ARG A 23 6.44 -28.61 9.05
N LEU A 24 7.51 -27.91 8.67
CA LEU A 24 7.56 -27.22 7.39
C LEU A 24 7.82 -28.23 6.28
N THR A 25 7.11 -28.14 5.16
CA THR A 25 7.28 -29.06 4.03
C THR A 25 8.74 -29.08 3.57
N GLY A 26 9.35 -30.27 3.57
CA GLY A 26 10.76 -30.45 3.20
C GLY A 26 11.77 -30.19 4.33
N SER A 27 11.31 -29.82 5.53
CA SER A 27 12.15 -29.79 6.75
C SER A 27 11.98 -31.07 7.56
N GLU A 28 13.05 -31.52 8.20
CA GLU A 28 13.00 -32.62 9.18
C GLU A 28 12.60 -32.13 10.58
N LYS A 29 12.64 -30.82 10.81
CA LYS A 29 12.38 -30.21 12.11
C LYS A 29 10.89 -30.18 12.39
N LYS A 30 10.53 -30.64 13.59
CA LYS A 30 9.18 -30.58 14.14
C LYS A 30 9.15 -29.64 15.34
N VAL A 31 8.08 -28.86 15.45
CA VAL A 31 7.84 -27.95 16.57
C VAL A 31 6.45 -28.24 17.13
N GLU A 32 6.39 -28.72 18.36
CA GLU A 32 5.13 -28.85 19.07
C GLU A 32 4.67 -27.49 19.60
N SER A 33 3.50 -27.03 19.15
CA SER A 33 2.94 -25.75 19.57
C SER A 33 1.42 -25.73 19.36
N VAL A 34 0.75 -24.72 19.93
CA VAL A 34 -0.66 -24.42 19.65
C VAL A 34 -0.84 -23.63 18.35
N THR A 35 0.25 -23.20 17.71
CA THR A 35 0.21 -22.38 16.48
C THR A 35 1.37 -22.67 15.53
N SER A 36 1.10 -22.53 14.22
CA SER A 36 2.09 -22.64 13.14
C SER A 36 3.14 -21.53 13.20
N LEU A 37 2.80 -20.39 13.80
CA LEU A 37 3.70 -19.26 13.93
C LEU A 37 4.97 -19.65 14.72
N SER A 38 4.88 -20.56 15.69
CA SER A 38 6.06 -21.02 16.44
C SER A 38 7.09 -21.70 15.55
N LEU A 39 6.63 -22.62 14.68
CA LEU A 39 7.48 -23.26 13.69
C LEU A 39 8.11 -22.22 12.75
N LEU A 40 7.31 -21.30 12.21
CA LEU A 40 7.79 -20.29 11.27
C LEU A 40 8.80 -19.32 11.91
N MET A 41 8.59 -18.92 13.17
CA MET A 41 9.52 -18.10 13.94
C MET A 41 10.86 -18.82 14.20
N GLU A 42 10.85 -20.15 14.27
CA GLU A 42 12.04 -20.95 14.50
C GLU A 42 12.80 -21.23 13.19
N GLU A 43 12.10 -21.61 12.14
CA GLU A 43 12.68 -21.98 10.84
C GLU A 43 13.13 -20.76 10.03
N LEU A 44 12.30 -19.71 10.00
CA LEU A 44 12.57 -18.53 9.18
C LEU A 44 13.32 -17.44 9.96
N SER A 45 13.32 -17.54 11.31
CA SER A 45 14.00 -16.60 12.21
C SER A 45 13.79 -15.12 11.85
N PRO A 46 12.53 -14.66 11.74
CA PRO A 46 12.26 -13.29 11.32
C PRO A 46 12.73 -12.26 12.34
N ASP A 47 12.88 -11.02 11.87
CA ASP A 47 13.14 -9.86 12.72
C ASP A 47 11.90 -9.45 13.50
N LEU A 48 10.71 -9.57 12.89
CA LEU A 48 9.43 -9.18 13.46
C LEU A 48 8.31 -10.13 12.99
N ALA A 49 7.29 -10.33 13.83
CA ALA A 49 6.03 -10.92 13.44
C ALA A 49 4.87 -9.97 13.79
N VAL A 50 3.97 -9.71 12.85
CA VAL A 50 2.77 -8.90 13.05
C VAL A 50 1.55 -9.81 13.00
N VAL A 51 0.80 -9.87 14.09
CA VAL A 51 -0.34 -10.77 14.25
C VAL A 51 -1.63 -9.96 14.34
N PHE A 52 -2.54 -10.19 13.39
CA PHE A 52 -3.82 -9.51 13.30
C PHE A 52 -4.93 -10.31 14.00
N ILE A 53 -5.52 -9.70 15.03
CA ILE A 53 -6.46 -10.32 15.96
C ILE A 53 -7.81 -9.59 15.92
N PRO A 54 -8.94 -10.28 15.70
CA PRO A 54 -10.24 -9.63 15.64
C PRO A 54 -10.67 -9.14 17.03
N GLU A 55 -11.18 -7.91 17.09
CA GLU A 55 -11.68 -7.31 18.33
C GLU A 55 -12.78 -8.14 19.02
N THR A 56 -13.52 -8.94 18.24
CA THR A 56 -14.63 -9.77 18.71
C THR A 56 -14.22 -10.82 19.74
N LEU A 57 -12.92 -11.07 19.91
CA LEU A 57 -12.40 -11.93 20.98
C LEU A 57 -12.69 -11.39 22.39
N VAL A 58 -13.08 -10.12 22.55
CA VAL A 58 -13.60 -9.62 23.85
C VAL A 58 -14.85 -10.38 24.33
N CYS A 59 -15.48 -11.22 23.49
CA CYS A 59 -16.54 -12.14 23.90
C CYS A 59 -16.05 -13.48 24.49
N VAL A 60 -14.77 -13.80 24.40
CA VAL A 60 -14.24 -15.13 24.76
C VAL A 60 -13.80 -15.13 26.22
N SER A 61 -14.47 -15.91 27.08
CA SER A 61 -14.23 -15.94 28.53
C SER A 61 -12.76 -16.16 28.91
N LYS A 62 -12.03 -16.97 28.13
CA LYS A 62 -10.60 -17.23 28.35
C LYS A 62 -9.71 -15.99 28.26
N VAL A 63 -10.17 -14.87 27.69
CA VAL A 63 -9.45 -13.60 27.72
C VAL A 63 -9.15 -13.16 29.16
N GLU A 64 -10.03 -13.47 30.12
CA GLU A 64 -9.80 -13.16 31.55
C GLU A 64 -8.63 -13.95 32.15
N GLU A 65 -8.41 -15.19 31.69
CA GLU A 65 -7.30 -16.05 32.16
C GLU A 65 -5.93 -15.42 31.86
N TYR A 66 -5.85 -14.56 30.83
CA TYR A 66 -4.63 -13.86 30.41
C TYR A 66 -4.63 -12.37 30.82
N GLY A 67 -5.44 -11.98 31.80
CA GLY A 67 -5.44 -10.62 32.38
C GLY A 67 -6.22 -9.58 31.57
N GLY A 68 -7.06 -10.01 30.64
CA GLY A 68 -8.00 -9.15 29.92
C GLY A 68 -9.30 -8.91 30.65
N LYS A 69 -10.18 -8.21 29.94
CA LYS A 69 -11.58 -8.06 30.31
C LYS A 69 -12.44 -8.49 29.13
N VAL A 70 -13.52 -9.16 29.46
CA VAL A 70 -14.52 -9.59 28.50
C VAL A 70 -15.71 -8.65 28.53
N ILE A 71 -16.37 -8.53 27.39
CA ILE A 71 -17.46 -7.59 27.19
C ILE A 71 -18.66 -7.91 28.08
N SER A 72 -19.23 -6.88 28.71
CA SER A 72 -20.40 -6.99 29.57
C SER A 72 -21.64 -6.36 28.92
N PRO A 73 -22.86 -6.77 29.31
CA PRO A 73 -24.10 -6.09 28.91
C PRO A 73 -24.16 -4.63 29.39
N GLU A 74 -23.44 -4.31 30.46
CA GLU A 74 -23.36 -2.98 31.05
C GLU A 74 -22.42 -2.04 30.29
N LEU A 75 -21.65 -2.54 29.31
CA LEU A 75 -20.69 -1.76 28.52
C LEU A 75 -21.22 -0.38 28.13
N LYS A 76 -20.41 0.64 28.41
CA LYS A 76 -20.57 1.99 27.87
C LYS A 76 -19.56 2.23 26.75
N GLY A 77 -19.86 3.16 25.84
CA GLY A 77 -19.02 3.39 24.66
C GLY A 77 -17.60 3.85 24.99
N ASP A 78 -17.45 4.67 26.02
CA ASP A 78 -16.17 5.17 26.55
C ASP A 78 -15.29 4.08 27.18
N GLU A 79 -15.89 2.98 27.63
CA GLU A 79 -15.18 1.84 28.22
C GLU A 79 -14.59 0.88 27.15
N TYR A 80 -14.96 1.03 25.87
CA TYR A 80 -14.56 0.09 24.83
C TYR A 80 -13.06 0.14 24.52
N GLY A 81 -12.43 1.32 24.58
CA GLY A 81 -10.98 1.46 24.39
C GLY A 81 -10.17 0.64 25.42
N GLU A 82 -10.67 0.56 26.66
CA GLU A 82 -10.07 -0.27 27.71
C GLU A 82 -10.26 -1.77 27.46
N LEU A 83 -11.39 -2.19 26.87
CA LEU A 83 -11.58 -3.59 26.45
C LEU A 83 -10.59 -3.98 25.36
N ILE A 84 -10.40 -3.14 24.34
CA ILE A 84 -9.43 -3.38 23.25
C ILE A 84 -8.00 -3.45 23.80
N SER A 85 -7.65 -2.53 24.71
CA SER A 85 -6.36 -2.53 25.39
C SER A 85 -6.17 -3.79 26.26
N GLY A 86 -7.22 -4.24 26.94
CA GLY A 86 -7.25 -5.49 27.70
C GLY A 86 -7.07 -6.73 26.83
N LEU A 87 -7.72 -6.79 25.66
CA LEU A 87 -7.53 -7.87 24.69
C LEU A 87 -6.08 -7.93 24.21
N ARG A 88 -5.47 -6.79 23.91
CA ARG A 88 -4.04 -6.72 23.53
C ARG A 88 -3.13 -7.27 24.62
N ARG A 89 -3.36 -6.90 25.88
CA ARG A 89 -2.62 -7.47 27.04
C ARG A 89 -2.82 -8.98 27.14
N SER A 90 -4.04 -9.46 26.92
CA SER A 90 -4.36 -10.90 26.95
C SER A 90 -3.65 -11.67 25.86
N MET A 91 -3.57 -11.10 24.66
CA MET A 91 -2.82 -11.69 23.57
C MET A 91 -1.33 -11.75 23.88
N ASN A 92 -0.76 -10.69 24.48
CA ASN A 92 0.61 -10.72 24.95
C ASN A 92 0.82 -11.84 25.98
N GLY A 93 -0.06 -11.94 26.99
CA GLY A 93 -0.10 -13.05 27.95
C GLY A 93 -0.12 -14.43 27.29
N PHE A 94 -1.00 -14.61 26.31
CA PHE A 94 -1.07 -15.85 25.51
C PHE A 94 0.27 -16.18 24.84
N PHE A 95 0.95 -15.20 24.24
CA PHE A 95 2.27 -15.41 23.65
C PHE A 95 3.33 -15.75 24.70
N GLU A 96 3.24 -15.18 25.91
CA GLU A 96 4.17 -15.49 27.00
C GLU A 96 4.10 -16.96 27.41
N ASP A 97 2.89 -17.52 27.45
CA ASP A 97 2.66 -18.88 27.92
C ASP A 97 2.86 -19.93 26.82
N ASN A 98 2.70 -19.55 25.55
CA ASN A 98 2.60 -20.51 24.45
C ASN A 98 3.69 -20.40 23.37
N MET A 99 4.53 -19.36 23.37
CA MET A 99 5.51 -19.13 22.30
C MET A 99 6.90 -18.72 22.78
N LEU A 100 7.92 -19.26 22.10
CA LEU A 100 9.30 -18.79 22.20
C LEU A 100 9.47 -17.52 21.33
N LYS A 101 10.35 -16.60 21.75
CA LYS A 101 10.65 -15.32 21.05
C LYS A 101 9.48 -14.32 20.96
N LYS A 102 8.66 -14.24 22.01
CA LYS A 102 7.49 -13.35 22.13
C LYS A 102 7.82 -11.86 21.96
N GLU A 103 9.05 -11.45 22.28
CA GLU A 103 9.53 -10.07 22.18
C GLU A 103 9.55 -9.53 20.74
N LYS A 104 9.49 -10.42 19.75
CA LYS A 104 9.43 -10.07 18.32
C LYS A 104 8.01 -10.04 17.76
N ILE A 105 6.98 -10.13 18.60
CA ILE A 105 5.58 -10.21 18.15
C ILE A 105 4.88 -8.88 18.42
N LYS A 106 4.40 -8.23 17.36
CA LYS A 106 3.49 -7.09 17.41
C LYS A 106 2.06 -7.56 17.20
N VAL A 107 1.20 -7.28 18.15
CA VAL A 107 -0.25 -7.53 18.04
C VAL A 107 -0.92 -6.34 17.38
N VAL A 108 -1.85 -6.57 16.46
CA VAL A 108 -2.73 -5.54 15.91
C VAL A 108 -4.16 -6.01 16.08
N ILE A 109 -4.95 -5.28 16.88
CA ILE A 109 -6.37 -5.53 17.00
C ILE A 109 -7.08 -4.89 15.81
N VAL A 110 -7.97 -5.63 15.16
CA VAL A 110 -8.63 -5.19 13.92
C VAL A 110 -10.15 -5.27 14.04
N PRO A 111 -10.88 -4.41 13.31
CA PRO A 111 -12.33 -4.42 13.36
C PRO A 111 -12.84 -5.72 12.74
N ASN A 112 -13.87 -6.29 13.34
CA ASN A 112 -14.51 -7.48 12.82
C ASN A 112 -16.03 -7.40 12.99
N VAL A 113 -16.77 -8.15 12.18
CA VAL A 113 -18.23 -8.20 12.26
C VAL A 113 -18.69 -9.59 12.68
N GLY A 114 -19.90 -9.68 13.22
CA GLY A 114 -20.51 -10.96 13.57
C GLY A 114 -21.41 -10.85 14.79
N GLU A 115 -22.03 -11.97 15.14
CA GLU A 115 -22.85 -12.10 16.35
C GLU A 115 -22.31 -13.26 17.18
N TYR A 116 -21.96 -12.96 18.44
CA TYR A 116 -21.30 -13.87 19.35
C TYR A 116 -22.12 -14.01 20.63
N GLY A 117 -22.27 -15.24 21.12
CA GLY A 117 -23.06 -15.54 22.32
C GLY A 117 -22.18 -15.64 23.56
N ARG A 118 -22.62 -15.03 24.66
CA ARG A 118 -22.00 -15.16 25.98
C ARG A 118 -23.07 -15.01 27.06
N ASP A 119 -23.09 -15.92 28.04
CA ASP A 119 -23.93 -15.83 29.25
C ASP A 119 -25.42 -15.53 28.96
N GLY A 120 -25.96 -16.14 27.89
CA GLY A 120 -27.34 -15.92 27.44
C GLY A 120 -27.59 -14.60 26.70
N MET A 121 -26.58 -13.74 26.56
CA MET A 121 -26.58 -12.54 25.73
C MET A 121 -25.96 -12.78 24.35
N ARG A 122 -26.38 -11.97 23.38
CA ARG A 122 -25.76 -11.90 22.05
C ARG A 122 -25.14 -10.54 21.79
N PHE A 123 -23.88 -10.52 21.42
CA PHE A 123 -23.14 -9.31 21.09
C PHE A 123 -22.92 -9.25 19.58
N ARG A 124 -23.36 -8.16 18.94
CA ARG A 124 -23.34 -8.02 17.48
C ARG A 124 -22.47 -6.83 17.07
N TRP A 125 -21.41 -7.09 16.32
CA TRP A 125 -20.57 -6.06 15.72
C TRP A 125 -21.03 -5.69 14.32
N ARG A 126 -21.02 -4.38 14.04
CA ARG A 126 -21.42 -3.80 12.76
C ARG A 126 -20.46 -2.69 12.36
N LEU A 127 -20.28 -2.54 11.05
CA LEU A 127 -19.63 -1.38 10.44
C LEU A 127 -20.59 -0.18 10.40
N PRO A 128 -20.09 1.04 10.13
CA PRO A 128 -20.90 2.26 10.10
C PRO A 128 -22.15 2.13 9.23
N ALA A 129 -23.31 2.48 9.79
CA ALA A 129 -24.54 2.54 9.00
C ALA A 129 -24.53 3.74 8.04
N GLY A 130 -25.07 3.52 6.83
CA GLY A 130 -25.33 4.56 5.84
C GLY A 130 -24.31 4.64 4.71
N GLU A 131 -23.03 4.40 4.98
CA GLU A 131 -22.01 4.30 3.93
C GLU A 131 -21.60 2.84 3.66
N ARG A 132 -21.52 2.45 2.38
CA ARG A 132 -21.18 1.07 2.00
C ARG A 132 -19.71 0.78 2.28
N ILE A 133 -19.45 -0.05 3.27
CA ILE A 133 -18.14 -0.66 3.54
C ILE A 133 -18.32 -2.13 3.90
N SER A 134 -17.49 -3.00 3.33
CA SER A 134 -17.53 -4.43 3.58
C SER A 134 -16.57 -4.82 4.72
N PRO A 135 -16.85 -5.93 5.44
CA PRO A 135 -15.97 -6.44 6.49
C PRO A 135 -14.54 -6.70 6.06
N ASP A 136 -14.36 -7.26 4.85
CA ASP A 136 -13.04 -7.53 4.29
C ASP A 136 -12.28 -6.23 3.99
N SER A 137 -12.97 -5.16 3.57
CA SER A 137 -12.37 -3.85 3.32
C SER A 137 -11.89 -3.21 4.64
N ALA A 138 -12.73 -3.20 5.68
CA ALA A 138 -12.34 -2.65 6.98
C ALA A 138 -11.12 -3.39 7.57
N TYR A 139 -11.13 -4.72 7.50
CA TYR A 139 -10.01 -5.56 7.94
C TYR A 139 -8.74 -5.34 7.10
N ALA A 140 -8.86 -5.35 5.77
CA ALA A 140 -7.75 -5.16 4.85
C ALA A 140 -7.08 -3.80 5.02
N SER A 141 -7.83 -2.75 5.36
CA SER A 141 -7.28 -1.42 5.67
C SER A 141 -6.29 -1.46 6.84
N TYR A 142 -6.64 -2.17 7.92
CA TYR A 142 -5.77 -2.30 9.09
C TYR A 142 -4.52 -3.10 8.73
N VAL A 143 -4.68 -4.20 8.00
CA VAL A 143 -3.54 -5.00 7.52
C VAL A 143 -2.62 -4.17 6.62
N LEU A 144 -3.18 -3.38 5.71
CA LEU A 144 -2.44 -2.54 4.77
C LEU A 144 -1.57 -1.52 5.53
N ILE A 145 -2.18 -0.72 6.40
CA ILE A 145 -1.47 0.37 7.12
C ILE A 145 -0.38 -0.22 8.02
N SER A 146 -0.73 -1.20 8.87
CA SER A 146 0.25 -1.79 9.78
C SER A 146 1.39 -2.49 9.03
N THR A 147 1.10 -3.18 7.92
CA THR A 147 2.16 -3.83 7.14
C THR A 147 3.10 -2.80 6.50
N ILE A 148 2.57 -1.71 5.94
CA ILE A 148 3.38 -0.63 5.35
C ILE A 148 4.25 0.02 6.43
N SER A 149 3.67 0.45 7.55
CA SER A 149 4.41 1.14 8.63
C SER A 149 5.53 0.26 9.20
N GLU A 150 5.28 -1.03 9.45
CA GLU A 150 6.34 -1.93 9.93
C GLU A 150 7.46 -2.16 8.90
N LEU A 151 7.11 -2.25 7.62
CA LEU A 151 8.11 -2.39 6.55
C LEU A 151 9.00 -1.15 6.41
N MET A 152 8.43 0.05 6.60
CA MET A 152 9.19 1.31 6.60
C MET A 152 10.19 1.35 7.77
N ARG A 153 9.78 0.88 8.96
CA ARG A 153 10.62 0.84 10.16
C ARG A 153 11.80 -0.12 10.06
N LEU A 154 11.71 -1.20 9.26
CA LEU A 154 12.79 -2.19 9.12
C LEU A 154 14.08 -1.63 8.48
N ARG A 155 13.99 -0.56 7.67
CA ARG A 155 15.11 0.12 7.00
C ARG A 155 16.17 -0.84 6.44
N ALA A 156 15.80 -1.62 5.43
CA ALA A 156 16.66 -2.65 4.82
C ALA A 156 16.77 -2.50 3.29
N GLU A 157 17.86 -3.03 2.73
CA GLU A 157 18.07 -3.06 1.27
C GLU A 157 17.29 -4.19 0.59
N GLU A 158 17.11 -5.31 1.30
CA GLU A 158 16.28 -6.44 0.88
C GLU A 158 15.36 -6.89 2.01
N ILE A 159 14.11 -7.20 1.66
CA ILE A 159 13.10 -7.64 2.63
C ILE A 159 12.52 -8.98 2.19
N SER A 160 12.40 -9.91 3.12
CA SER A 160 11.61 -11.13 2.96
C SER A 160 10.33 -11.05 3.79
N VAL A 161 9.18 -11.27 3.16
CA VAL A 161 7.87 -11.21 3.83
C VAL A 161 7.19 -12.56 3.75
N TYR A 162 6.75 -13.05 4.89
CA TYR A 162 6.11 -14.34 5.05
C TYR A 162 4.68 -14.14 5.54
N LEU A 163 3.68 -14.56 4.78
CA LEU A 163 2.27 -14.48 5.17
C LEU A 163 1.78 -15.83 5.69
N ASP A 164 1.46 -15.95 6.97
CA ASP A 164 0.82 -17.13 7.56
C ASP A 164 -0.71 -16.96 7.60
N THR A 165 -1.41 -17.74 6.77
CA THR A 165 -2.88 -17.75 6.72
C THR A 165 -3.51 -18.91 7.49
N THR A 166 -2.71 -19.76 8.13
CA THR A 166 -3.14 -21.02 8.76
C THR A 166 -4.32 -20.85 9.71
N HIS A 167 -4.25 -19.80 10.53
CA HIS A 167 -5.18 -19.57 11.64
C HIS A 167 -6.23 -18.50 11.34
N GLY A 168 -6.25 -17.97 10.12
CA GLY A 168 -7.24 -16.98 9.71
C GLY A 168 -8.59 -17.64 9.44
N ILE A 169 -9.67 -16.93 9.73
CA ILE A 169 -11.04 -17.44 9.55
C ILE A 169 -11.80 -16.60 8.53
N ASN A 170 -12.77 -17.23 7.87
CA ASN A 170 -13.70 -16.57 6.94
C ASN A 170 -12.98 -15.72 5.88
N PHE A 171 -13.24 -14.41 5.85
CA PHE A 171 -12.67 -13.48 4.87
C PHE A 171 -11.23 -13.03 5.20
N MET A 172 -10.73 -13.28 6.42
CA MET A 172 -9.47 -12.72 6.92
C MET A 172 -8.24 -13.14 6.10
N PRO A 173 -8.04 -14.43 5.73
CA PRO A 173 -6.91 -14.84 4.90
C PRO A 173 -6.85 -14.10 3.56
N LEU A 174 -8.00 -13.99 2.89
CA LEU A 174 -8.11 -13.33 1.58
C LEU A 174 -7.87 -11.82 1.69
N ALA A 175 -8.47 -11.19 2.70
CA ALA A 175 -8.31 -9.76 2.96
C ALA A 175 -6.86 -9.40 3.29
N ALA A 176 -6.21 -10.18 4.16
CA ALA A 176 -4.79 -10.01 4.48
C ALA A 176 -3.89 -10.23 3.28
N TYR A 177 -4.11 -11.29 2.50
CA TYR A 177 -3.32 -11.54 1.30
C TYR A 177 -3.39 -10.35 0.32
N ARG A 178 -4.59 -9.82 0.06
CA ARG A 178 -4.78 -8.65 -0.81
C ARG A 178 -4.03 -7.43 -0.27
N ALA A 179 -4.18 -7.14 1.03
CA ALA A 179 -3.56 -6.01 1.69
C ALA A 179 -2.03 -6.10 1.75
N VAL A 180 -1.49 -7.27 2.11
CA VAL A 180 -0.04 -7.51 2.16
C VAL A 180 0.56 -7.34 0.77
N ILE A 181 0.02 -7.98 -0.28
CA ILE A 181 0.56 -7.82 -1.64
C ILE A 181 0.53 -6.35 -2.11
N ALA A 182 -0.53 -5.60 -1.77
CA ALA A 182 -0.59 -4.17 -2.05
C ALA A 182 0.52 -3.40 -1.29
N ALA A 183 0.67 -3.64 0.02
CA ALA A 183 1.72 -3.07 0.85
C ALA A 183 3.12 -3.34 0.29
N LEU A 184 3.42 -4.58 -0.10
CA LEU A 184 4.73 -4.94 -0.64
C LEU A 184 5.05 -4.22 -1.94
N ARG A 185 4.05 -4.04 -2.82
CA ARG A 185 4.23 -3.26 -4.05
C ARG A 185 4.49 -1.79 -3.73
N MET A 186 3.74 -1.21 -2.80
CA MET A 186 3.92 0.16 -2.35
C MET A 186 5.33 0.37 -1.79
N ILE A 187 5.77 -0.45 -0.84
CA ILE A 187 7.10 -0.37 -0.24
C ILE A 187 8.22 -0.60 -1.27
N SER A 188 8.07 -1.59 -2.16
CA SER A 188 9.05 -1.85 -3.23
C SER A 188 9.23 -0.63 -4.13
N VAL A 189 8.14 0.06 -4.47
CA VAL A 189 8.15 1.26 -5.30
C VAL A 189 8.68 2.48 -4.54
N PHE A 190 8.22 2.67 -3.30
CA PHE A 190 8.55 3.80 -2.44
C PHE A 190 10.03 3.87 -2.05
N TYR A 191 10.69 2.73 -1.85
CA TYR A 191 12.12 2.69 -1.51
C TYR A 191 13.01 2.17 -2.65
N GLY A 192 12.43 1.76 -3.79
CA GLY A 192 13.21 1.19 -4.89
C GLY A 192 13.85 -0.17 -4.57
N LEU A 193 13.28 -0.94 -3.63
CA LEU A 193 13.86 -2.20 -3.14
C LEU A 193 13.15 -3.45 -3.68
N LYS A 194 13.85 -4.58 -3.66
CA LYS A 194 13.30 -5.90 -4.03
C LYS A 194 12.75 -6.61 -2.80
N ILE A 195 11.59 -7.25 -2.96
CA ILE A 195 10.93 -8.00 -1.88
C ILE A 195 10.69 -9.43 -2.33
N ASP A 196 11.14 -10.38 -1.51
CA ASP A 196 10.76 -11.79 -1.65
C ASP A 196 9.52 -12.04 -0.79
N PHE A 197 8.45 -12.56 -1.39
CA PHE A 197 7.20 -12.87 -0.71
C PHE A 197 6.94 -14.37 -0.74
N GLU A 198 6.50 -14.93 0.39
CA GLU A 198 6.07 -16.32 0.50
C GLU A 198 4.86 -16.45 1.42
N GLN A 199 3.87 -17.24 1.01
CA GLN A 199 2.66 -17.51 1.78
C GLN A 199 2.68 -18.94 2.31
N TYR A 200 2.30 -19.11 3.57
CA TYR A 200 2.22 -20.39 4.26
C TYR A 200 0.80 -20.72 4.73
N ASN A 201 0.47 -22.02 4.72
CA ASN A 201 -0.76 -22.55 5.28
C ASN A 201 -0.55 -23.99 5.77
N SER A 202 -1.05 -24.35 6.95
CA SER A 202 -0.99 -25.74 7.44
C SER A 202 -2.10 -26.63 6.88
N THR A 203 -1.91 -27.94 7.01
CA THR A 203 -3.01 -28.91 6.96
C THR A 203 -4.04 -28.61 8.05
N PRO A 204 -5.33 -28.90 7.81
CA PRO A 204 -6.38 -28.64 8.78
C PRO A 204 -6.18 -29.48 10.05
N TYR A 205 -6.50 -28.90 11.21
CA TYR A 205 -6.51 -29.64 12.47
C TYR A 205 -7.61 -30.73 12.44
N PRO A 206 -7.32 -32.00 12.78
CA PRO A 206 -8.30 -33.08 12.71
C PRO A 206 -9.49 -32.86 13.64
N ARG A 207 -10.71 -33.08 13.12
CA ARG A 207 -11.94 -33.00 13.92
C ARG A 207 -12.07 -34.21 14.84
N GLY A 208 -12.56 -34.01 16.07
CA GLY A 208 -12.92 -35.09 16.98
C GLY A 208 -11.81 -35.61 17.90
N ILE A 209 -10.57 -35.14 17.75
CA ILE A 209 -9.49 -35.42 18.72
C ILE A 209 -9.82 -34.67 20.01
N LYS A 210 -10.39 -35.35 21.01
CA LYS A 210 -10.44 -34.88 22.40
C LYS A 210 -9.00 -34.93 22.92
N GLY A 211 -8.55 -33.93 23.67
CA GLY A 211 -7.13 -33.67 24.00
C GLY A 211 -6.40 -34.72 24.84
N GLU A 212 -6.83 -35.98 24.80
CA GLU A 212 -6.22 -37.15 25.41
C GLU A 212 -5.55 -37.96 24.29
N GLY A 213 -4.27 -37.71 24.02
CA GLY A 213 -3.49 -38.36 22.97
C GLY A 213 -2.28 -37.56 22.53
N GLU A 214 -1.45 -38.15 21.66
CA GLU A 214 -0.34 -37.44 21.03
C GLU A 214 -0.87 -36.28 20.16
N PRO A 215 -0.21 -35.10 20.18
CA PRO A 215 -0.56 -33.99 19.30
C PRO A 215 -0.55 -34.42 17.83
N PRO A 216 -1.57 -34.07 17.02
CA PRO A 216 -1.58 -34.43 15.61
C PRO A 216 -0.41 -33.78 14.87
N ASP A 217 0.19 -34.51 13.95
CA ASP A 217 1.18 -33.97 13.02
C ASP A 217 0.47 -33.10 11.96
N LEU A 218 0.88 -31.83 11.84
CA LEU A 218 0.39 -30.89 10.84
C LEU A 218 1.54 -30.40 9.97
N GLU A 219 1.37 -30.50 8.66
CA GLU A 219 2.35 -30.02 7.69
C GLU A 219 2.02 -28.59 7.26
N VAL A 220 3.02 -27.72 7.29
CA VAL A 220 2.94 -26.32 6.82
C VAL A 220 3.52 -26.25 5.41
N PHE A 221 2.72 -25.78 4.46
CA PHE A 221 3.10 -25.66 3.06
C PHE A 221 3.40 -24.22 2.70
N SER A 222 4.45 -24.01 1.89
CA SER A 222 4.58 -22.80 1.08
C SER A 222 3.62 -22.89 -0.09
N VAL A 223 2.51 -22.16 -0.03
CA VAL A 223 1.46 -22.21 -1.06
C VAL A 223 1.68 -21.21 -2.19
N LYS A 224 2.51 -20.17 -1.97
CA LYS A 224 2.83 -19.18 -3.00
C LYS A 224 4.19 -18.54 -2.75
N LYS A 225 4.94 -18.30 -3.82
CA LYS A 225 6.17 -17.48 -3.82
C LYS A 225 6.10 -16.45 -4.93
N GLU A 226 6.51 -15.21 -4.65
CA GLU A 226 6.60 -14.14 -5.65
C GLU A 226 7.79 -13.23 -5.33
N ARG A 227 8.53 -12.81 -6.35
CA ARG A 227 9.52 -11.74 -6.23
C ARG A 227 8.94 -10.44 -6.77
N ILE A 228 8.85 -9.44 -5.90
CA ILE A 228 8.33 -8.11 -6.21
C ILE A 228 9.51 -7.19 -6.49
N THR A 229 9.45 -6.50 -7.63
CA THR A 229 10.48 -5.55 -8.09
C THR A 229 9.84 -4.18 -8.30
N PRO A 230 10.58 -3.07 -8.05
CA PRO A 230 10.01 -1.73 -8.12
C PRO A 230 9.31 -1.43 -9.44
N VAL A 231 9.93 -1.74 -10.58
CA VAL A 231 9.38 -1.42 -11.91
C VAL A 231 8.06 -2.14 -12.17
N LYS A 232 8.00 -3.47 -11.95
CA LYS A 232 6.76 -4.25 -12.10
C LYS A 232 5.69 -3.81 -11.10
N ALA A 233 6.09 -3.42 -9.89
CA ALA A 233 5.19 -2.94 -8.87
C ALA A 233 4.60 -1.57 -9.26
N ALA A 234 5.40 -0.63 -9.74
CA ALA A 234 4.96 0.70 -10.18
C ALA A 234 3.91 0.59 -11.28
N GLN A 235 4.15 -0.25 -12.30
CA GLN A 235 3.17 -0.52 -13.36
C GLN A 235 1.83 -1.05 -12.81
N ARG A 236 1.87 -1.94 -11.81
CA ARG A 236 0.65 -2.47 -11.16
C ARG A 236 -0.04 -1.44 -10.26
N LEU A 237 0.72 -0.56 -9.62
CA LEU A 237 0.18 0.49 -8.76
C LEU A 237 -0.54 1.58 -9.56
N VAL A 238 -0.21 1.81 -10.84
CA VAL A 238 -1.03 2.68 -11.71
C VAL A 238 -2.49 2.24 -11.71
N TYR A 239 -2.78 0.95 -11.86
CA TYR A 239 -4.15 0.44 -11.82
C TYR A 239 -4.80 0.54 -10.44
N SER A 240 -4.00 0.49 -9.37
CA SER A 240 -4.50 0.69 -8.00
C SER A 240 -4.79 2.16 -7.71
N TYR A 241 -4.02 3.08 -8.28
CA TYR A 241 -4.28 4.50 -8.28
C TYR A 241 -5.60 4.81 -8.99
N LEU A 242 -5.79 4.26 -10.19
CA LEU A 242 -6.98 4.49 -11.03
C LEU A 242 -8.29 3.88 -10.50
N SER A 243 -8.27 3.11 -9.41
CA SER A 243 -9.51 2.52 -8.87
C SER A 243 -10.39 3.51 -8.08
N ARG A 244 -9.96 4.77 -7.94
CA ARG A 244 -10.69 5.84 -7.27
C ARG A 244 -10.42 7.20 -7.91
N ASP A 245 -11.46 8.02 -7.90
CA ASP A 245 -11.47 9.39 -8.45
C ASP A 245 -11.47 10.42 -7.35
N ASP A 246 -12.32 10.15 -6.37
CA ASP A 246 -12.51 10.89 -5.13
C ASP A 246 -12.11 9.94 -4.01
N VAL A 247 -10.97 10.21 -3.41
CA VAL A 247 -10.39 9.40 -2.36
C VAL A 247 -11.05 9.79 -1.04
N LYS A 248 -11.83 8.86 -0.50
CA LYS A 248 -12.40 8.97 0.84
C LYS A 248 -11.80 7.85 1.69
N PRO A 249 -10.70 8.07 2.42
CA PRO A 249 -10.07 7.00 3.19
C PRO A 249 -10.95 6.45 4.32
N MET A 250 -11.95 7.23 4.74
CA MET A 250 -12.85 6.93 5.85
C MET A 250 -14.31 6.91 5.41
N ARG A 251 -15.11 6.16 6.16
CA ARG A 251 -16.56 6.09 6.11
C ARG A 251 -17.11 6.41 7.48
N PHE A 252 -18.13 7.24 7.55
CA PHE A 252 -18.70 7.70 8.82
C PHE A 252 -20.17 7.26 8.93
N ALA A 253 -20.59 6.93 10.15
CA ALA A 253 -21.99 6.63 10.40
C ALA A 253 -22.85 7.90 10.31
N THR A 254 -24.09 7.78 9.84
CA THR A 254 -25.03 8.90 9.61
C THR A 254 -25.38 9.72 10.85
N GLY A 255 -25.03 9.25 12.06
CA GLY A 255 -25.27 9.95 13.33
C GLY A 255 -24.04 10.57 13.97
N LEU A 256 -22.85 10.51 13.35
CA LEU A 256 -21.64 11.09 13.93
C LEU A 256 -21.63 12.62 13.78
N ASN A 257 -21.30 13.35 14.86
CA ASN A 257 -21.22 14.82 14.84
C ASN A 257 -20.17 15.29 13.80
N ARG A 258 -20.54 16.28 12.98
CA ARG A 258 -19.67 16.92 11.99
C ARG A 258 -18.37 17.48 12.59
N GLU A 259 -18.41 18.07 13.78
CA GLU A 259 -17.21 18.57 14.48
C GLU A 259 -16.24 17.41 14.76
N LYS A 260 -16.77 16.26 15.19
CA LYS A 260 -15.97 15.06 15.43
C LYS A 260 -15.40 14.47 14.15
N ILE A 261 -16.15 14.52 13.04
CA ILE A 261 -15.66 14.11 11.71
C ILE A 261 -14.47 14.97 11.27
N VAL A 262 -14.55 16.29 11.46
CA VAL A 262 -13.46 17.22 11.13
C VAL A 262 -12.24 16.92 12.01
N GLU A 263 -12.42 16.80 13.33
CA GLU A 263 -11.36 16.46 14.28
C GLU A 263 -10.61 15.17 13.87
N ILE A 264 -11.33 14.11 13.51
CA ILE A 264 -10.71 12.84 13.08
C ILE A 264 -9.96 12.99 11.76
N LYS A 265 -10.48 13.78 10.82
CA LYS A 265 -9.83 14.03 9.52
C LYS A 265 -8.55 14.85 9.66
N GLU A 266 -8.59 15.91 10.46
CA GLU A 266 -7.43 16.76 10.77
C GLU A 266 -6.33 15.94 11.44
N LYS A 267 -6.70 15.16 12.46
CA LYS A 267 -5.80 14.31 13.22
C LYS A 267 -5.05 13.29 12.36
N LEU A 268 -5.73 12.70 11.37
CA LEU A 268 -5.12 11.75 10.43
C LEU A 268 -4.45 12.42 9.22
N ARG A 269 -4.41 13.75 9.16
CA ARG A 269 -3.90 14.56 8.04
C ARG A 269 -4.54 14.22 6.69
N LEU A 270 -5.80 13.78 6.70
CA LEU A 270 -6.51 13.29 5.51
C LEU A 270 -7.21 14.39 4.70
N GLU A 271 -7.13 15.65 5.14
CA GLU A 271 -7.70 16.79 4.40
C GLU A 271 -7.06 16.97 3.02
N ARG A 272 -5.78 16.63 2.91
CA ARG A 272 -4.99 16.74 1.68
C ARG A 272 -4.98 15.46 0.85
N ALA A 273 -5.71 14.41 1.25
CA ALA A 273 -5.70 13.13 0.56
C ALA A 273 -6.07 13.26 -0.93
N GLN A 274 -7.09 14.07 -1.24
CA GLN A 274 -7.52 14.31 -2.62
C GLN A 274 -6.49 15.13 -3.41
N GLU A 275 -5.86 16.11 -2.76
CA GLU A 275 -4.80 16.92 -3.37
C GLU A 275 -3.59 16.05 -3.75
N ILE A 276 -3.11 15.25 -2.81
CA ILE A 276 -2.00 14.29 -2.99
C ILE A 276 -2.32 13.28 -4.08
N HIS A 277 -3.54 12.75 -4.09
CA HIS A 277 -3.97 11.82 -5.14
C HIS A 277 -3.98 12.50 -6.53
N GLY A 278 -4.45 13.74 -6.61
CA GLY A 278 -4.45 14.52 -7.85
C GLY A 278 -3.06 14.78 -8.44
N ARG A 279 -2.05 14.95 -7.57
CA ARG A 279 -0.63 15.15 -7.92
C ARG A 279 0.00 13.95 -8.62
N ALA A 280 -0.37 12.72 -8.24
CA ALA A 280 0.18 11.52 -8.86
C ALA A 280 -0.29 11.25 -10.31
N GLY A 281 -1.28 11.98 -10.82
CA GLY A 281 -1.89 11.73 -12.13
C GLY A 281 -0.89 11.77 -13.30
N PRO A 282 -0.14 12.86 -13.50
CA PRO A 282 0.88 12.94 -14.54
C PRO A 282 1.95 11.85 -14.43
N LEU A 283 2.37 11.50 -13.21
CA LEU A 283 3.33 10.42 -12.96
C LEU A 283 2.76 9.05 -13.32
N ALA A 284 1.53 8.75 -12.93
CA ALA A 284 0.86 7.51 -13.26
C ALA A 284 0.77 7.31 -14.79
N SER A 285 0.41 8.36 -15.52
CA SER A 285 0.40 8.37 -16.98
C SER A 285 1.78 8.19 -17.58
N SER A 286 2.79 8.87 -17.02
CA SER A 286 4.17 8.77 -17.49
C SER A 286 4.75 7.38 -17.28
N ILE A 287 4.37 6.69 -16.21
CA ILE A 287 4.73 5.29 -15.96
C ILE A 287 4.01 4.37 -16.94
N HIS A 288 2.70 4.53 -17.12
CA HIS A 288 1.91 3.67 -17.99
C HIS A 288 2.32 3.78 -19.47
N TYR A 289 2.60 5.00 -19.93
CA TYR A 289 2.94 5.28 -21.33
C TYR A 289 4.44 5.46 -21.58
N SER A 290 5.27 5.16 -20.57
CA SER A 290 6.74 5.26 -20.65
C SER A 290 7.24 6.64 -21.13
N MET A 291 6.79 7.73 -20.51
CA MET A 291 7.15 9.11 -20.86
C MET A 291 8.29 9.65 -19.98
N PRO A 292 9.58 9.55 -20.37
CA PRO A 292 10.71 9.82 -19.48
C PRO A 292 10.83 11.27 -19.03
N LEU A 293 10.62 12.25 -19.91
CA LEU A 293 10.71 13.66 -19.53
C LEU A 293 9.56 14.07 -18.60
N ALA A 294 8.33 13.66 -18.90
CA ALA A 294 7.17 13.88 -18.03
C ALA A 294 7.35 13.24 -16.66
N PHE A 295 7.88 12.01 -16.63
CA PHE A 295 8.17 11.32 -15.38
C PHE A 295 9.12 12.14 -14.50
N LEU A 296 10.24 12.61 -15.04
CA LEU A 296 11.18 13.45 -14.28
C LEU A 296 10.54 14.80 -13.88
N GLN A 297 9.86 15.47 -14.81
CA GLN A 297 9.26 16.79 -14.61
C GLN A 297 8.24 16.84 -13.46
N PHE A 298 7.44 15.80 -13.30
CA PHE A 298 6.36 15.76 -12.30
C PHE A 298 6.73 14.96 -11.04
N SER A 299 8.02 14.67 -10.84
CA SER A 299 8.51 13.90 -9.68
C SER A 299 8.77 14.76 -8.42
N GLU A 300 8.89 16.08 -8.57
CA GLU A 300 9.23 17.03 -7.50
C GLU A 300 7.99 17.51 -6.70
N GLU A 301 7.00 16.65 -6.47
CA GLU A 301 5.69 17.09 -5.97
C GLU A 301 5.47 16.90 -4.47
N MET A 302 6.31 16.16 -3.74
CA MET A 302 6.15 15.94 -2.29
C MET A 302 7.42 15.44 -1.60
N ASP A 303 7.57 15.76 -0.31
CA ASP A 303 8.68 15.22 0.49
C ASP A 303 8.45 13.79 0.98
N LYS A 304 9.49 12.97 0.95
CA LYS A 304 9.45 11.60 1.43
C LYS A 304 9.04 11.54 2.90
N GLU A 305 9.61 12.39 3.75
CA GLU A 305 9.28 12.44 5.19
C GLU A 305 7.81 12.82 5.42
N GLU A 306 7.27 13.73 4.58
CA GLU A 306 5.85 14.08 4.63
C GLU A 306 4.96 12.87 4.29
N MET A 307 5.35 12.08 3.28
CA MET A 307 4.62 10.86 2.90
C MET A 307 4.70 9.78 3.99
N GLU A 308 5.87 9.58 4.60
CA GLU A 308 6.05 8.64 5.69
C GLU A 308 5.21 9.05 6.90
N GLY A 309 5.19 10.35 7.24
CA GLY A 309 4.41 10.90 8.34
C GLY A 309 2.90 10.65 8.20
N ILE A 310 2.32 10.68 7.00
CA ILE A 310 0.89 10.36 6.80
C ILE A 310 0.59 8.91 7.21
N ILE A 311 1.45 7.97 6.83
CA ILE A 311 1.25 6.54 7.12
C ILE A 311 1.41 6.27 8.61
N ASP A 312 2.41 6.87 9.25
CA ASP A 312 2.66 6.71 10.68
C ASP A 312 1.54 7.31 11.53
N GLU A 313 1.07 8.52 11.23
CA GLU A 313 -0.08 9.15 11.91
C GLU A 313 -1.35 8.29 11.79
N MET A 314 -1.55 7.66 10.63
CA MET A 314 -2.65 6.70 10.46
C MET A 314 -2.48 5.47 11.36
N GLU A 315 -1.28 4.88 11.42
CA GLU A 315 -1.00 3.71 12.25
C GLU A 315 -1.19 4.00 13.74
N GLU A 316 -0.70 5.14 14.20
CA GLU A 316 -0.78 5.58 15.60
C GLU A 316 -2.24 5.71 16.08
N HIS A 317 -3.14 6.16 15.20
CA HIS A 317 -4.54 6.41 15.53
C HIS A 317 -5.49 5.25 15.22
N MET A 318 -5.03 4.16 14.61
CA MET A 318 -5.89 3.00 14.31
C MET A 318 -6.58 2.41 15.55
N ASN A 319 -5.87 2.31 16.69
CA ASN A 319 -6.48 1.77 17.92
C ASN A 319 -7.59 2.67 18.45
N GLU A 320 -7.40 3.99 18.34
CA GLU A 320 -8.42 4.96 18.73
C GLU A 320 -9.64 4.87 17.81
N LEU A 321 -9.45 4.61 16.52
CA LEU A 321 -10.56 4.44 15.59
C LEU A 321 -11.52 3.33 16.00
N LEU A 322 -11.01 2.23 16.57
CA LEU A 322 -11.84 1.15 17.13
C LEU A 322 -12.70 1.58 18.31
N SER A 323 -12.32 2.65 19.02
CA SER A 323 -13.08 3.15 20.17
C SER A 323 -14.28 4.02 19.78
N TYR A 324 -14.33 4.50 18.53
CA TYR A 324 -15.48 5.25 18.03
C TYR A 324 -16.65 4.31 17.72
N ILE A 325 -17.38 3.94 18.77
CA ILE A 325 -18.53 3.03 18.67
C ILE A 325 -19.81 3.66 19.23
N ASN A 326 -20.93 3.10 18.81
CA ASN A 326 -22.24 3.31 19.40
C ASN A 326 -22.77 1.97 19.93
N VAL A 327 -23.17 1.95 21.20
CA VAL A 327 -23.68 0.76 21.89
C VAL A 327 -25.19 0.87 22.03
N LYS A 328 -25.93 -0.05 21.39
CA LYS A 328 -27.40 -0.16 21.51
C LYS A 328 -27.74 -1.43 22.28
N LYS A 329 -28.56 -1.30 23.32
CA LYS A 329 -28.95 -2.41 24.20
C LYS A 329 -30.40 -2.81 23.96
N GLU A 330 -30.62 -4.10 23.75
CA GLU A 330 -31.90 -4.79 23.67
C GLU A 330 -31.93 -5.89 24.76
N GLU A 331 -33.10 -6.40 25.12
CA GLU A 331 -33.29 -7.33 26.24
C GLU A 331 -32.35 -8.55 26.23
N LYS A 332 -32.02 -9.08 25.05
CA LYS A 332 -31.10 -10.24 24.87
C LYS A 332 -29.95 -9.99 23.91
N ARG A 333 -29.70 -8.73 23.57
CA ARG A 333 -28.71 -8.37 22.54
C ARG A 333 -28.07 -7.02 22.82
N VAL A 334 -26.76 -6.96 22.66
CA VAL A 334 -26.00 -5.71 22.61
C VAL A 334 -25.45 -5.55 21.21
N SER A 335 -25.74 -4.43 20.55
CA SER A 335 -25.19 -4.08 19.24
C SER A 335 -24.09 -3.05 19.40
N ILE A 336 -22.91 -3.35 18.85
CA ILE A 336 -21.73 -2.50 18.83
C ILE A 336 -21.55 -2.07 17.38
N GLU A 337 -21.82 -0.80 17.12
CA GLU A 337 -21.74 -0.22 15.79
C GLU A 337 -20.53 0.70 15.73
N HIS A 338 -19.56 0.39 14.87
CA HIS A 338 -18.46 1.31 14.57
C HIS A 338 -19.02 2.56 13.93
N MET A 339 -18.59 3.72 14.41
CA MET A 339 -18.97 5.03 13.89
C MET A 339 -18.04 5.50 12.79
N VAL A 340 -16.84 4.92 12.71
CA VAL A 340 -15.81 5.20 11.70
C VAL A 340 -15.27 3.88 11.17
N ALA A 341 -15.03 3.79 9.86
CA ALA A 341 -14.33 2.66 9.26
C ALA A 341 -13.43 3.11 8.11
N LEU A 342 -12.32 2.40 7.93
CA LEU A 342 -11.32 2.68 6.90
C LEU A 342 -11.65 1.94 5.60
N SER A 343 -11.64 2.64 4.46
CA SER A 343 -11.91 2.07 3.15
C SER A 343 -10.62 1.58 2.47
N TYR A 344 -10.50 0.27 2.30
CA TYR A 344 -9.30 -0.36 1.74
C TYR A 344 -9.01 0.14 0.32
N GLU A 345 -10.02 0.25 -0.53
CA GLU A 345 -9.81 0.65 -1.93
C GLU A 345 -9.36 2.13 -2.05
N ASP A 346 -9.86 3.01 -1.16
CA ASP A 346 -9.45 4.41 -1.10
C ASP A 346 -8.02 4.55 -0.55
N LEU A 347 -7.70 3.84 0.53
CA LEU A 347 -6.34 3.80 1.07
C LEU A 347 -5.35 3.21 0.09
N LYS A 348 -5.72 2.12 -0.58
CA LYS A 348 -4.89 1.49 -1.62
C LYS A 348 -4.62 2.47 -2.75
N SER A 349 -5.61 3.24 -3.19
CA SER A 349 -5.45 4.26 -4.22
C SER A 349 -4.55 5.41 -3.75
N LEU A 350 -4.78 5.94 -2.54
CA LEU A 350 -3.98 7.00 -1.93
C LEU A 350 -2.51 6.59 -1.75
N PHE A 351 -2.25 5.44 -1.14
CA PHE A 351 -0.89 4.95 -0.92
C PHE A 351 -0.19 4.55 -2.22
N SER A 352 -0.96 4.15 -3.24
CA SER A 352 -0.41 4.02 -4.60
C SER A 352 0.07 5.37 -5.13
N ALA A 353 -0.73 6.44 -4.98
CA ALA A 353 -0.32 7.80 -5.37
C ALA A 353 0.99 8.22 -4.69
N LEU A 354 1.07 8.10 -3.36
CA LEU A 354 2.29 8.38 -2.57
C LEU A 354 3.48 7.57 -3.08
N SER A 355 3.28 6.27 -3.33
CA SER A 355 4.35 5.39 -3.84
C SER A 355 4.84 5.83 -5.21
N LEU A 356 3.95 6.21 -6.13
CA LEU A 356 4.32 6.65 -7.47
C LEU A 356 5.07 7.99 -7.45
N ILE A 357 4.68 8.92 -6.56
CA ILE A 357 5.42 10.18 -6.32
C ILE A 357 6.84 9.87 -5.84
N SER A 358 6.97 9.04 -4.80
CA SER A 358 8.26 8.61 -4.27
C SER A 358 9.12 7.89 -5.32
N TYR A 359 8.51 7.08 -6.20
CA TYR A 359 9.20 6.40 -7.29
C TYR A 359 9.86 7.37 -8.28
N GLY A 360 9.12 8.41 -8.65
CA GLY A 360 9.62 9.51 -9.47
C GLY A 360 10.81 10.21 -8.81
N ARG A 361 10.65 10.61 -7.55
CA ARG A 361 11.69 11.27 -6.77
C ARG A 361 12.95 10.42 -6.64
N ASN A 362 12.82 9.13 -6.31
CA ASN A 362 13.96 8.20 -6.25
C ASN A 362 14.71 8.16 -7.59
N CYS A 363 14.01 8.25 -8.72
CA CYS A 363 14.64 8.34 -10.03
C CYS A 363 15.43 9.64 -10.18
N VAL A 364 14.81 10.80 -9.88
CA VAL A 364 15.48 12.11 -9.95
C VAL A 364 16.74 12.16 -9.07
N GLU A 365 16.65 11.71 -7.81
CA GLU A 365 17.78 11.67 -6.86
C GLU A 365 18.95 10.81 -7.37
N LEU A 366 18.67 9.75 -8.14
CA LEU A 366 19.70 8.89 -8.73
C LEU A 366 20.31 9.48 -10.01
N MET A 367 19.61 10.39 -10.69
CA MET A 367 20.06 11.03 -11.93
C MET A 367 20.89 12.29 -11.65
N LYS A 368 22.21 12.13 -11.53
CA LYS A 368 23.15 13.22 -11.21
C LYS A 368 23.27 14.35 -12.23
N ASN A 369 22.74 14.18 -13.44
CA ASN A 369 22.92 15.12 -14.56
C ASN A 369 21.58 15.75 -14.98
N ILE A 370 20.78 16.19 -14.01
CA ILE A 370 19.55 16.95 -14.25
C ILE A 370 19.74 18.34 -13.66
N ARG A 371 19.20 19.36 -14.34
CA ARG A 371 19.08 20.71 -13.78
C ARG A 371 17.61 20.99 -13.50
N ILE A 372 17.34 21.63 -12.37
CA ILE A 372 16.00 22.07 -11.99
C ILE A 372 16.06 23.58 -11.82
N ASP A 373 15.39 24.32 -12.70
CA ASP A 373 15.36 25.78 -12.70
C ASP A 373 13.92 26.29 -12.61
N GLU A 374 13.58 26.93 -11.49
CA GLU A 374 12.23 27.42 -11.18
C GLU A 374 11.11 26.41 -11.56
N GLY A 375 11.31 25.15 -11.17
CA GLY A 375 10.35 24.06 -11.40
C GLY A 375 10.40 23.42 -12.80
N LEU A 376 11.28 23.85 -13.71
CA LEU A 376 11.52 23.14 -14.98
C LEU A 376 12.64 22.12 -14.83
N VAL A 377 12.37 20.91 -15.29
CA VAL A 377 13.38 19.84 -15.37
C VAL A 377 14.06 19.87 -16.72
N GLU A 378 15.38 20.05 -16.70
CA GLU A 378 16.25 19.99 -17.86
C GLU A 378 17.09 18.72 -17.79
N ALA A 379 16.97 17.87 -18.80
CA ALA A 379 17.65 16.58 -18.81
C ALA A 379 18.36 16.35 -20.16
N PRO A 380 19.61 15.86 -20.15
CA PRO A 380 20.26 15.38 -21.34
C PRO A 380 19.62 14.08 -21.84
N LEU A 381 19.73 13.80 -23.13
CA LEU A 381 19.18 12.57 -23.71
C LEU A 381 19.72 11.30 -23.02
N SER A 382 21.00 11.29 -22.60
CA SER A 382 21.58 10.17 -21.86
C SER A 382 20.91 9.91 -20.50
N THR A 383 20.35 10.95 -19.88
CA THR A 383 19.53 10.81 -18.68
C THR A 383 18.16 10.24 -19.03
N LEU A 384 17.51 10.71 -20.11
CA LEU A 384 16.23 10.14 -20.56
C LEU A 384 16.34 8.64 -20.89
N GLU A 385 17.42 8.22 -21.56
CA GLU A 385 17.72 6.80 -21.84
C GLU A 385 17.81 5.96 -20.56
N ARG A 386 18.43 6.50 -19.51
CA ARG A 386 18.52 5.84 -18.21
C ARG A 386 17.17 5.81 -17.49
N THR A 387 16.38 6.89 -17.59
CA THR A 387 15.04 6.99 -17.02
C THR A 387 14.10 5.93 -17.57
N VAL A 388 14.21 5.55 -18.85
CA VAL A 388 13.38 4.48 -19.44
C VAL A 388 13.54 3.13 -18.71
N LYS A 389 14.65 2.88 -18.01
CA LYS A 389 14.81 1.69 -17.16
C LYS A 389 13.85 1.65 -15.97
N TYR A 390 13.37 2.80 -15.51
CA TYR A 390 12.31 2.92 -14.50
C TYR A 390 10.92 2.76 -15.10
N LEU A 391 10.79 2.97 -16.40
CA LEU A 391 9.52 2.98 -17.12
C LEU A 391 9.35 1.76 -18.03
N GLN A 392 10.02 0.64 -17.69
CA GLN A 392 9.90 -0.60 -18.44
C GLN A 392 8.45 -1.08 -18.39
N GLY A 393 7.84 -1.09 -19.57
CA GLY A 393 6.44 -1.39 -19.82
C GLY A 393 6.24 -1.57 -21.32
N PRO A 394 5.00 -1.80 -21.77
CA PRO A 394 4.71 -2.10 -23.18
C PRO A 394 5.18 -1.01 -24.17
N LEU A 395 5.35 0.24 -23.73
CA LEU A 395 5.78 1.37 -24.58
C LEU A 395 7.23 1.80 -24.35
N ALA A 396 8.04 1.04 -23.60
CA ALA A 396 9.44 1.39 -23.37
C ALA A 396 10.25 1.46 -24.68
N GLU A 397 10.02 0.53 -25.61
CA GLU A 397 10.68 0.53 -26.93
C GLU A 397 10.31 1.76 -27.77
N VAL A 398 9.06 2.24 -27.64
CA VAL A 398 8.63 3.50 -28.29
C VAL A 398 9.43 4.66 -27.72
N ALA A 399 9.54 4.76 -26.39
CA ALA A 399 10.33 5.80 -25.75
C ALA A 399 11.81 5.79 -26.17
N GLU A 400 12.42 4.60 -26.23
CA GLU A 400 13.81 4.44 -26.71
C GLU A 400 13.98 4.88 -28.16
N ASN A 401 13.01 4.55 -29.03
CA ASN A 401 13.02 4.97 -30.43
C ASN A 401 12.87 6.49 -30.56
N GLU A 402 11.94 7.09 -29.82
CA GLU A 402 11.74 8.54 -29.82
C GLU A 402 12.99 9.28 -29.34
N ILE A 403 13.65 8.82 -28.26
CA ILE A 403 14.92 9.40 -27.81
C ILE A 403 16.02 9.20 -28.87
N SER A 404 16.14 8.01 -29.47
CA SER A 404 17.14 7.75 -30.51
C SER A 404 16.91 8.58 -31.77
N SER A 405 15.68 9.04 -32.04
CA SER A 405 15.34 9.83 -33.23
C SER A 405 16.06 11.19 -33.24
N PHE A 406 16.29 11.80 -32.06
CA PHE A 406 17.04 13.06 -31.91
C PHE A 406 18.46 12.97 -32.49
N ARG A 407 19.07 11.78 -32.49
CA ARG A 407 20.43 11.57 -33.00
C ARG A 407 20.47 11.08 -34.45
N LYS A 408 19.53 10.23 -34.86
CA LYS A 408 19.65 9.44 -36.11
C LYS A 408 18.78 9.95 -37.25
N ARG A 409 17.52 10.32 -36.97
CA ARG A 409 16.51 10.67 -37.98
C ARG A 409 15.46 11.58 -37.35
N PRO A 410 15.80 12.83 -37.02
CA PRO A 410 14.81 13.73 -36.47
C PRO A 410 13.78 14.06 -37.56
N ILE A 411 12.53 14.26 -37.16
CA ILE A 411 11.48 14.79 -38.06
C ILE A 411 11.90 16.21 -38.49
N SER A 412 11.42 16.71 -39.64
CA SER A 412 11.86 17.98 -40.22
C SER A 412 11.86 19.17 -39.24
N GLU A 413 10.84 19.26 -38.38
CA GLU A 413 10.71 20.35 -37.40
C GLU A 413 11.70 20.21 -36.24
N LEU A 414 11.86 19.00 -35.68
CA LEU A 414 12.85 18.72 -34.65
C LEU A 414 14.29 18.87 -35.18
N SER A 415 14.52 18.51 -36.45
CA SER A 415 15.81 18.68 -37.13
C SER A 415 16.19 20.15 -37.17
N ASN A 416 15.25 21.02 -37.56
CA ASN A 416 15.46 22.47 -37.59
C ASN A 416 15.75 23.02 -36.18
N MET A 417 15.04 22.56 -35.14
CA MET A 417 15.34 22.95 -33.76
C MET A 417 16.76 22.55 -33.34
N ILE A 418 17.20 21.34 -33.66
CA ILE A 418 18.55 20.84 -33.35
C ILE A 418 19.61 21.60 -34.17
N GLU A 419 19.35 21.92 -35.43
CA GLU A 419 20.25 22.72 -36.27
C GLU A 419 20.43 24.13 -35.72
N LYS A 420 19.34 24.81 -35.36
CA LYS A 420 19.39 26.11 -34.67
C LYS A 420 20.15 26.03 -33.34
N ALA A 421 19.97 24.96 -32.56
CA ALA A 421 20.70 24.76 -31.30
C ALA A 421 22.21 24.50 -31.52
N LYS A 422 22.61 23.97 -32.70
CA LYS A 422 24.02 23.86 -33.09
C LYS A 422 24.62 25.22 -33.43
N GLU A 423 23.85 26.11 -34.08
CA GLU A 423 24.26 27.47 -34.41
C GLU A 423 24.35 28.36 -33.17
N ARG A 424 23.42 28.17 -32.22
CA ARG A 424 23.29 28.94 -30.97
C ARG A 424 23.47 28.02 -29.76
N ARG A 425 24.72 27.63 -29.52
CA ARG A 425 25.04 26.75 -28.39
C ARG A 425 24.63 27.38 -27.07
N GLU A 426 24.24 26.53 -26.12
CA GLU A 426 23.79 26.93 -24.78
C GLU A 426 22.51 27.80 -24.77
N GLU A 427 21.86 28.00 -25.91
CA GLU A 427 20.53 28.62 -26.01
C GLU A 427 19.45 27.55 -26.12
N TRP A 428 18.33 27.77 -25.41
CA TRP A 428 17.14 26.95 -25.53
C TRP A 428 16.35 27.31 -26.79
N ILE A 429 16.17 26.34 -27.67
CA ILE A 429 15.44 26.49 -28.93
C ILE A 429 14.10 25.78 -28.83
N SER A 430 13.03 26.50 -29.15
CA SER A 430 11.66 26.01 -29.19
C SER A 430 11.06 26.11 -30.60
N SER A 431 9.93 25.44 -30.79
CA SER A 431 9.08 25.67 -31.97
C SER A 431 8.26 26.95 -31.80
N GLU A 432 8.13 27.75 -32.86
CA GLU A 432 7.23 28.93 -32.89
C GLU A 432 5.73 28.55 -32.91
N SER A 433 5.42 27.26 -32.92
CA SER A 433 4.04 26.76 -32.92
C SER A 433 3.38 26.82 -31.54
N GLN A 434 2.04 26.73 -31.55
CA GLN A 434 1.26 26.60 -30.31
C GLN A 434 1.60 25.31 -29.57
N CYS A 435 1.52 25.35 -28.24
CA CYS A 435 1.70 24.18 -27.38
C CYS A 435 0.84 23.00 -27.84
N GLU A 436 1.38 21.78 -27.72
CA GLU A 436 0.65 20.56 -28.08
C GLU A 436 -0.66 20.46 -27.29
N ASP A 437 -1.72 20.03 -27.95
CA ASP A 437 -3.05 19.88 -27.38
C ASP A 437 -3.73 18.55 -27.67
N VAL A 438 -3.08 17.74 -28.49
CA VAL A 438 -3.54 16.42 -28.86
C VAL A 438 -2.88 15.39 -27.95
N ARG A 439 -3.68 14.83 -27.02
CA ARG A 439 -3.30 13.71 -26.14
C ARG A 439 -2.61 12.56 -26.89
N ARG A 440 -3.10 12.21 -28.09
CA ARG A 440 -2.53 11.14 -28.91
C ARG A 440 -1.08 11.42 -29.32
N ILE A 441 -0.74 12.66 -29.63
CA ILE A 441 0.63 13.05 -30.01
C ILE A 441 1.55 12.91 -28.81
N MET A 442 1.12 13.39 -27.64
CA MET A 442 1.88 13.21 -26.39
C MET A 442 2.18 11.73 -26.10
N ILE A 443 1.19 10.84 -26.23
CA ILE A 443 1.37 9.39 -26.01
C ILE A 443 2.28 8.78 -27.07
N ALA A 444 2.03 9.06 -28.36
CA ALA A 444 2.77 8.48 -29.47
C ALA A 444 4.27 8.83 -29.44
N HIS A 445 4.61 10.03 -28.94
CA HIS A 445 5.97 10.53 -28.86
C HIS A 445 6.57 10.41 -27.45
N ALA A 446 6.07 9.50 -26.61
CA ALA A 446 6.59 9.26 -25.26
C ALA A 446 6.74 10.54 -24.41
N GLY A 447 5.80 11.47 -24.55
CA GLY A 447 5.79 12.76 -23.85
C GLY A 447 6.75 13.81 -24.44
N LEU A 448 7.43 13.52 -25.56
CA LEU A 448 8.41 14.39 -26.23
C LEU A 448 7.82 15.08 -27.47
N ALA A 449 6.56 15.52 -27.40
CA ALA A 449 5.94 16.26 -28.50
C ALA A 449 6.72 17.56 -28.74
N PHE A 450 7.30 17.73 -29.94
CA PHE A 450 8.21 18.82 -30.28
C PHE A 450 7.62 20.24 -30.06
N ARG A 451 6.30 20.38 -30.11
CA ARG A 451 5.60 21.65 -29.84
C ARG A 451 5.60 22.07 -28.38
N SER A 452 5.81 21.12 -27.47
CA SER A 452 5.81 21.32 -26.02
C SER A 452 7.19 21.27 -25.38
N ILE A 453 8.25 20.97 -26.15
CA ILE A 453 9.62 20.87 -25.63
C ILE A 453 10.53 21.93 -26.23
N GLU A 454 11.66 22.14 -25.55
CA GLU A 454 12.79 22.93 -26.01
C GLU A 454 14.03 22.04 -26.03
N VAL A 455 14.96 22.36 -26.93
CA VAL A 455 16.24 21.66 -27.04
C VAL A 455 17.39 22.65 -26.90
N MET A 456 18.45 22.23 -26.23
CA MET A 456 19.70 22.98 -26.11
C MET A 456 20.86 22.03 -26.44
N LEU A 457 21.90 22.53 -27.09
CA LEU A 457 23.16 21.82 -27.25
C LEU A 457 24.18 22.41 -26.28
N ASP A 458 24.75 21.60 -25.40
CA ASP A 458 25.78 22.07 -24.48
C ASP A 458 27.15 22.23 -25.17
N GLU A 459 28.13 22.71 -24.42
CA GLU A 459 29.51 22.91 -24.89
C GLU A 459 30.16 21.63 -25.43
N PHE A 460 29.76 20.45 -24.92
CA PHE A 460 30.26 19.13 -25.28
C PHE A 460 29.49 18.48 -26.44
N GLY A 461 28.42 19.13 -26.93
CA GLY A 461 27.59 18.62 -28.01
C GLY A 461 26.52 17.62 -27.56
N GLU A 462 26.23 17.54 -26.25
CA GLU A 462 25.11 16.75 -25.74
C GLU A 462 23.79 17.52 -25.89
N ILE A 463 22.74 16.82 -26.31
CA ILE A 463 21.41 17.40 -26.47
C ILE A 463 20.69 17.33 -25.13
N TRP A 464 20.25 18.49 -24.67
CA TRP A 464 19.40 18.69 -23.50
C TRP A 464 17.98 18.98 -23.94
N VAL A 465 17.01 18.48 -23.16
CA VAL A 465 15.58 18.63 -23.43
C VAL A 465 14.89 19.07 -22.14
N ARG A 466 13.93 19.97 -22.28
CA ARG A 466 12.98 20.37 -21.22
C ARG A 466 11.60 20.65 -21.81
N TYR A 467 10.57 20.72 -20.97
CA TYR A 467 9.30 21.29 -21.41
C TYR A 467 9.41 22.81 -21.55
N ARG A 468 8.69 23.37 -22.52
CA ARG A 468 8.47 24.81 -22.63
C ARG A 468 7.72 25.32 -21.40
N ARG A 469 8.19 26.41 -20.80
CA ARG A 469 7.59 27.00 -19.59
C ARG A 469 6.11 27.34 -19.78
N ASP A 470 5.78 27.97 -20.90
CA ASP A 470 4.42 28.36 -21.26
C ASP A 470 3.49 27.18 -21.59
N CYS A 471 4.07 26.01 -21.93
CA CYS A 471 3.30 24.80 -22.23
C CYS A 471 3.19 23.83 -21.04
N LEU A 472 3.89 24.08 -19.92
CA LEU A 472 4.03 23.09 -18.85
C LEU A 472 2.68 22.70 -18.23
N GLU A 473 1.83 23.68 -17.91
CA GLU A 473 0.53 23.41 -17.30
C GLU A 473 -0.43 22.70 -18.27
N ARG A 474 -0.43 23.11 -19.54
CA ARG A 474 -1.19 22.42 -20.58
C ARG A 474 -0.74 20.97 -20.75
N THR A 475 0.58 20.75 -20.72
CA THR A 475 1.20 19.43 -20.80
C THR A 475 0.82 18.56 -19.61
N ARG A 476 0.85 19.12 -18.39
CA ARG A 476 0.40 18.47 -17.15
C ARG A 476 -1.04 17.96 -17.28
N GLU A 477 -1.96 18.81 -17.72
CA GLU A 477 -3.38 18.44 -17.84
C GLU A 477 -3.63 17.39 -18.93
N ILE A 478 -2.96 17.48 -20.09
CA ILE A 478 -3.06 16.48 -21.16
C ILE A 478 -2.56 15.12 -20.68
N ILE A 479 -1.41 15.09 -19.99
CA ILE A 479 -0.81 13.85 -19.49
C ILE A 479 -1.66 13.28 -18.35
N LYS A 480 -2.17 14.10 -17.44
CA LYS A 480 -3.11 13.68 -16.38
C LYS A 480 -4.38 13.04 -16.96
N GLY A 481 -4.93 13.63 -18.02
CA GLY A 481 -6.07 13.08 -18.77
C GLY A 481 -5.74 11.88 -19.67
N ALA A 482 -4.47 11.45 -19.75
CA ALA A 482 -4.06 10.38 -20.65
C ALA A 482 -4.68 9.03 -20.29
N LEU A 483 -4.87 8.78 -18.99
CA LEU A 483 -5.37 7.52 -18.45
C LEU A 483 -6.89 7.42 -18.35
N GLU A 484 -7.64 8.39 -18.86
CA GLU A 484 -9.10 8.43 -18.74
C GLU A 484 -9.78 7.14 -19.23
N ASN A 485 -9.41 6.64 -20.40
CA ASN A 485 -9.98 5.41 -20.95
C ASN A 485 -9.59 4.17 -20.13
N THR A 486 -8.32 4.09 -19.71
CA THR A 486 -7.82 3.01 -18.84
C THR A 486 -8.57 3.01 -17.50
N ARG A 487 -8.87 4.19 -16.97
CA ARG A 487 -9.64 4.37 -15.74
C ARG A 487 -11.07 3.86 -15.87
N ARG A 488 -11.79 4.23 -16.94
CA ARG A 488 -13.15 3.70 -17.20
C ARG A 488 -13.15 2.16 -17.22
N MET A 489 -12.16 1.56 -17.89
CA MET A 489 -11.97 0.11 -17.90
C MET A 489 -11.73 -0.47 -16.50
N VAL A 490 -10.87 0.15 -15.68
CA VAL A 490 -10.58 -0.30 -14.30
C VAL A 490 -11.82 -0.18 -13.41
N MET A 491 -12.63 0.86 -13.60
CA MET A 491 -13.86 1.10 -12.87
C MET A 491 -15.03 0.22 -13.34
N GLY A 492 -14.86 -0.50 -14.46
CA GLY A 492 -15.90 -1.34 -15.05
C GLY A 492 -17.02 -0.52 -15.72
N GLU A 493 -16.72 0.71 -16.14
CA GLU A 493 -17.64 1.55 -16.90
C GLU A 493 -17.70 1.07 -18.36
N GLU A 494 -18.90 1.04 -18.94
CA GLU A 494 -19.10 0.67 -20.34
C GLU A 494 -18.41 1.67 -21.29
N TRP A 495 -17.84 1.13 -22.36
CA TRP A 495 -17.06 1.86 -23.36
C TRP A 495 -17.90 2.48 -24.46
#